data_AF-A0A2N5NND7-F1
#
_entry.id   AF-A0A2N5NND7-F1
#
_cell.length_a   1.000
_cell.length_b   1.000
_cell.length_c   1.000
_cell.angle_alpha   90.00
_cell.angle_beta   90.00
_cell.angle_gamma   90.00
#
_symmetry.space_group_name_H-M   'P 1'
#
loop_
_entity.id
_entity.type
_entity.pdbx_description
1 polymer ?
#
loop_
_entity_poly.entity_id
_entity_poly.type
_entity_poly.pdbx_seq_one_letter_code
_entity_poly.pdbx_strand_id
1 'polypeptide(L)'
;MECAKAEFLKKGFQAAQLKDIVAAAKVTTGAVYRHFKDKEALFFALIEDVYHYTLDFLDNVESYDTVGIKEAIERDSIESSYMQAMKYVNYMYEHFEEYQLLLKYSKGSRVENFIEEIADQYTKQNAQFVKAAYEAGYAKCLPSDIEIHILTHGYITALCECILHDVPYEKAEDYVKNIIKFQHYGWYGVLGLPIK
;
A
#
# COMPACT_ATOMS: atom_id res chain seq x y z
N MET A 1 2.91 -12.62 -21.17
CA MET A 1 2.97 -12.01 -19.82
C MET A 1 4.15 -12.56 -19.04
N GLU A 2 4.27 -13.87 -18.82
CA GLU A 2 5.41 -14.49 -18.09
C GLU A 2 6.82 -14.03 -18.50
N CYS A 3 7.17 -14.04 -19.78
CA CYS A 3 8.50 -13.56 -20.21
C CYS A 3 8.73 -12.07 -19.91
N ALA A 4 7.67 -11.25 -19.93
CA ALA A 4 7.76 -9.85 -19.57
C ALA A 4 7.96 -9.69 -18.05
N LYS A 5 7.16 -10.41 -17.25
CA LYS A 5 7.28 -10.45 -15.79
C LYS A 5 8.70 -10.83 -15.37
N ALA A 6 9.24 -11.91 -15.92
CA ALA A 6 10.58 -12.39 -15.63
C ALA A 6 11.68 -11.38 -16.00
N GLU A 7 11.56 -10.70 -17.15
CA GLU A 7 12.51 -9.66 -17.56
C GLU A 7 12.46 -8.44 -16.61
N PHE A 8 11.26 -8.00 -16.23
CA PHE A 8 11.09 -6.87 -15.32
C PHE A 8 11.53 -7.18 -13.90
N LEU A 9 11.25 -8.38 -13.37
CA LEU A 9 11.76 -8.83 -12.06
C LEU A 9 13.28 -8.92 -12.05
N LYS A 10 13.91 -9.21 -13.19
CA LYS A 10 15.36 -9.32 -13.31
C LYS A 10 16.07 -7.98 -13.46
N LYS A 11 15.51 -7.06 -14.24
CA LYS A 11 16.21 -5.82 -14.64
C LYS A 11 15.57 -4.54 -14.14
N GLY A 12 14.36 -4.61 -13.61
CA GLY A 12 13.54 -3.43 -13.36
C GLY A 12 12.96 -2.83 -14.64
N PHE A 13 11.93 -2.00 -14.48
CA PHE A 13 11.25 -1.32 -15.58
C PHE A 13 12.23 -0.54 -16.46
N GLN A 14 13.07 0.31 -15.86
CA GLN A 14 13.96 1.21 -16.60
C GLN A 14 14.94 0.46 -17.51
N ALA A 15 15.58 -0.61 -17.02
CA ALA A 15 16.63 -1.32 -17.76
C ALA A 15 16.10 -2.46 -18.65
N ALA A 16 14.89 -2.98 -18.39
CA ALA A 16 14.25 -3.97 -19.25
C ALA A 16 14.05 -3.44 -20.69
N GLN A 17 14.34 -4.29 -21.67
CA GLN A 17 14.17 -3.96 -23.09
C GLN A 17 13.12 -4.85 -23.75
N LEU A 18 12.20 -4.22 -24.48
CA LEU A 18 11.12 -4.93 -25.18
C LEU A 18 11.64 -6.00 -26.14
N LYS A 19 12.79 -5.75 -26.78
CA LYS A 19 13.44 -6.72 -27.68
C LYS A 19 13.82 -8.03 -26.97
N ASP A 20 14.25 -7.95 -25.71
CA ASP A 20 14.68 -9.11 -24.92
C ASP A 20 13.45 -9.94 -24.52
N ILE A 21 12.35 -9.27 -24.17
CA ILE A 21 11.05 -9.89 -23.88
C ILE A 21 10.51 -10.62 -25.11
N VAL A 22 10.52 -9.95 -26.28
CA VAL A 22 10.04 -10.50 -27.56
C VAL A 22 10.85 -11.72 -27.96
N ALA A 23 12.18 -11.65 -27.84
CA ALA A 23 13.08 -12.76 -28.13
C ALA A 23 12.81 -13.96 -27.20
N ALA A 24 12.68 -13.72 -25.89
CA ALA A 24 12.37 -14.77 -24.91
C ALA A 24 10.99 -15.42 -25.16
N ALA A 25 9.99 -14.61 -25.52
CA ALA A 25 8.64 -15.08 -25.83
C ALA A 25 8.51 -15.75 -27.20
N LYS A 26 9.55 -15.72 -28.05
CA LYS A 26 9.55 -16.24 -29.42
C LYS A 26 8.43 -15.66 -30.29
N VAL A 27 8.12 -14.38 -30.09
CA VAL A 27 7.14 -13.63 -30.88
C VAL A 27 7.83 -12.54 -31.69
N THR A 28 7.07 -11.81 -32.51
CA THR A 28 7.58 -10.60 -33.17
C THR A 28 7.24 -9.35 -32.36
N THR A 29 8.03 -8.30 -32.52
CA THR A 29 7.76 -7.00 -31.90
C THR A 29 6.39 -6.47 -32.30
N GLY A 30 5.98 -6.64 -33.56
CA GLY A 30 4.65 -6.27 -34.04
C GLY A 30 3.51 -7.09 -33.44
N ALA A 31 3.76 -8.31 -32.97
CA ALA A 31 2.76 -9.07 -32.22
C ALA A 31 2.51 -8.47 -30.82
N VAL A 32 3.56 -8.03 -30.13
CA VAL A 32 3.42 -7.35 -28.83
C VAL A 32 2.71 -6.01 -28.98
N TYR A 33 3.09 -5.22 -30.00
CA TYR A 33 2.45 -3.92 -30.26
C TYR A 33 0.97 -3.98 -30.65
N ARG A 34 0.47 -5.15 -31.07
CA ARG A 34 -0.98 -5.35 -31.27
C ARG A 34 -1.76 -5.39 -29.97
N HIS A 35 -1.12 -5.74 -28.85
CA HIS A 35 -1.75 -5.83 -27.53
C HIS A 35 -1.36 -4.66 -26.62
N PHE A 36 -0.11 -4.20 -26.68
CA PHE A 36 0.42 -3.16 -25.81
C PHE A 36 1.06 -2.06 -26.63
N LYS A 37 0.61 -0.82 -26.43
CA LYS A 37 1.12 0.34 -27.18
C LYS A 37 2.62 0.56 -27.00
N ASP A 38 3.15 0.25 -25.82
CA ASP A 38 4.53 0.49 -25.42
C ASP A 38 4.93 -0.39 -24.22
N LYS A 39 6.18 -0.22 -23.75
CA LYS A 39 6.71 -0.93 -22.57
C LYS A 39 5.94 -0.58 -21.30
N GLU A 40 5.45 0.66 -21.20
CA GLU A 40 4.66 1.16 -20.08
C GLU A 40 3.36 0.37 -19.95
N ALA A 41 2.59 0.27 -21.04
CA ALA A 41 1.35 -0.49 -21.08
C ALA A 41 1.56 -1.98 -20.77
N LEU A 42 2.65 -2.57 -21.28
CA LEU A 42 3.00 -3.96 -20.97
C LEU A 42 3.36 -4.17 -19.49
N PHE A 43 4.11 -3.24 -18.89
CA PHE A 43 4.47 -3.30 -17.48
C PHE A 43 3.23 -3.14 -16.60
N PHE A 44 2.42 -2.12 -16.86
CA PHE A 44 1.22 -1.86 -16.07
C PHE A 44 0.23 -3.03 -16.14
N ALA A 45 0.05 -3.65 -17.30
CA ALA A 45 -0.84 -4.82 -17.42
C ALA A 45 -0.41 -6.03 -16.56
N LEU A 46 0.82 -6.07 -16.03
CA LEU A 46 1.25 -7.11 -15.09
C LEU A 46 0.85 -6.82 -13.64
N ILE A 47 0.59 -5.56 -13.31
CA ILE A 47 0.36 -5.08 -11.93
C ILE A 47 -1.00 -4.37 -11.79
N GLU A 48 -1.77 -4.27 -12.86
CA GLU A 48 -3.03 -3.52 -12.93
C GLU A 48 -4.01 -3.98 -11.84
N ASP A 49 -4.16 -5.30 -11.68
CA ASP A 49 -5.05 -5.88 -10.67
C ASP A 49 -4.63 -5.49 -9.24
N VAL A 50 -3.34 -5.62 -8.91
CA VAL A 50 -2.85 -5.29 -7.56
C VAL A 50 -2.82 -3.77 -7.29
N TYR A 51 -2.58 -2.98 -8.33
CA TYR A 51 -2.64 -1.51 -8.26
C TYR A 51 -4.06 -1.05 -7.94
N HIS A 52 -5.06 -1.52 -8.69
CA HIS A 52 -6.46 -1.17 -8.48
C HIS A 52 -7.01 -1.74 -7.17
N TYR A 53 -6.70 -2.99 -6.83
CA TYR A 53 -7.12 -3.58 -5.56
C TYR A 53 -6.70 -2.72 -4.36
N THR A 54 -5.45 -2.24 -4.37
CA THR A 54 -4.93 -1.41 -3.27
C THR A 54 -5.64 -0.07 -3.18
N LEU A 55 -5.82 0.63 -4.31
CA LEU A 55 -6.44 1.95 -4.34
C LEU A 55 -7.93 1.89 -4.03
N ASP A 56 -8.67 0.94 -4.63
CA ASP A 56 -10.09 0.74 -4.40
C ASP A 56 -10.37 0.39 -2.94
N PHE A 57 -9.48 -0.38 -2.31
CA PHE A 57 -9.62 -0.65 -0.89
C PHE A 57 -9.56 0.63 -0.06
N LEU A 58 -8.58 1.50 -0.36
CA LEU A 58 -8.44 2.76 0.34
C LEU A 58 -9.66 3.66 0.07
N ASP A 59 -10.27 3.63 -1.11
CA ASP A 59 -11.41 4.50 -1.43
C ASP A 59 -12.73 4.17 -0.70
N ASN A 60 -12.86 2.99 -0.07
CA ASN A 60 -14.11 2.55 0.58
C ASN A 60 -14.40 3.18 1.96
N VAL A 61 -14.10 4.47 2.14
CA VAL A 61 -14.20 5.13 3.46
C VAL A 61 -15.61 5.64 3.73
N GLU A 62 -16.20 5.16 4.83
CA GLU A 62 -17.42 5.72 5.40
C GLU A 62 -17.13 7.08 6.03
N SER A 63 -17.96 8.09 5.72
CA SER A 63 -17.91 9.38 6.42
C SER A 63 -18.33 9.18 7.88
N TYR A 64 -17.49 9.57 8.84
CA TYR A 64 -17.83 9.51 10.25
C TYR A 64 -18.71 10.70 10.68
N ASP A 65 -19.92 10.43 11.17
CA ASP A 65 -20.66 11.37 12.00
C ASP A 65 -20.26 11.24 13.48
N THR A 66 -20.84 12.05 14.37
CA THR A 66 -20.48 12.03 15.80
C THR A 66 -20.77 10.69 16.50
N VAL A 67 -21.76 9.92 16.01
CA VAL A 67 -22.08 8.59 16.55
C VAL A 67 -21.08 7.56 16.01
N GLY A 68 -20.80 7.63 14.70
CA GLY A 68 -19.83 6.80 14.03
C GLY A 68 -18.42 6.92 14.61
N ILE A 69 -17.99 8.13 15.02
CA ILE A 69 -16.64 8.30 15.58
C ILE A 69 -16.50 7.67 16.96
N LYS A 70 -17.55 7.74 17.79
CA LYS A 70 -17.57 7.09 19.10
C LYS A 70 -17.46 5.58 18.95
N GLU A 71 -18.31 5.00 18.09
CA GLU A 71 -18.30 3.56 17.85
C GLU A 71 -16.97 3.09 17.25
N ALA A 72 -16.38 3.88 16.34
CA ALA A 72 -15.07 3.59 15.76
C ALA A 72 -13.98 3.54 16.85
N ILE A 73 -13.90 4.55 17.74
CA ILE A 73 -12.94 4.57 18.86
C ILE A 73 -13.22 3.44 19.86
N GLU A 74 -14.49 3.12 20.11
CA GLU A 74 -14.88 2.05 21.04
C GLU A 74 -14.47 0.66 20.52
N ARG A 75 -14.64 0.41 19.22
CA ARG A 75 -14.29 -0.86 18.54
C ARG A 75 -12.83 -0.95 18.12
N ASP A 76 -12.11 0.17 18.12
CA ASP A 76 -10.70 0.19 17.79
C ASP A 76 -9.88 -0.59 18.83
N SER A 77 -8.99 -1.45 18.32
CA SER A 77 -8.15 -2.34 19.12
C SER A 77 -6.97 -2.81 18.27
N ILE A 78 -5.86 -3.17 18.91
CA ILE A 78 -4.71 -3.76 18.21
C ILE A 78 -5.12 -4.96 17.35
N GLU A 79 -6.04 -5.80 17.84
CA GLU A 79 -6.50 -6.98 17.11
C GLU A 79 -7.29 -6.61 15.85
N SER A 80 -8.23 -5.65 15.95
CA SER A 80 -8.99 -5.20 14.79
C SER A 80 -8.13 -4.45 13.78
N SER A 81 -7.17 -3.64 14.22
CA SER A 81 -6.17 -3.02 13.33
C SER A 81 -5.27 -4.07 12.66
N TYR A 82 -4.84 -5.09 13.40
CA TYR A 82 -4.02 -6.18 12.87
C TYR A 82 -4.76 -6.99 11.81
N MET A 83 -6.00 -7.40 12.09
CA MET A 83 -6.83 -8.11 11.12
C MET A 83 -7.06 -7.30 9.84
N GLN A 84 -7.22 -5.98 9.94
CA GLN A 84 -7.35 -5.11 8.77
C GLN A 84 -6.03 -5.03 7.98
N ALA A 85 -4.90 -4.78 8.64
CA ALA A 85 -3.60 -4.73 7.99
C ALA A 85 -3.24 -6.07 7.32
N MET A 86 -3.53 -7.20 7.96
CA MET A 86 -3.27 -8.53 7.42
C MET A 86 -4.09 -8.86 6.18
N LYS A 87 -5.24 -8.21 5.94
CA LYS A 87 -5.93 -8.36 4.64
C LYS A 87 -5.05 -7.87 3.48
N TYR A 88 -4.37 -6.72 3.63
CA TYR A 88 -3.41 -6.24 2.63
C TYR A 88 -2.21 -7.15 2.54
N VAL A 89 -1.60 -7.45 3.68
CA VAL A 89 -0.36 -8.22 3.72
C VAL A 89 -0.61 -9.59 3.06
N ASN A 90 -1.70 -10.28 3.39
CA ASN A 90 -2.04 -11.55 2.76
C ASN A 90 -2.18 -11.43 1.24
N TYR A 91 -2.92 -10.42 0.77
CA TYR A 91 -3.07 -10.18 -0.67
C TYR A 91 -1.73 -9.83 -1.35
N MET A 92 -0.86 -9.09 -0.66
CA MET A 92 0.50 -8.80 -1.14
C MET A 92 1.33 -10.07 -1.30
N TYR A 93 1.20 -11.03 -0.37
CA TYR A 93 1.91 -12.31 -0.44
C TYR A 93 1.28 -13.30 -1.43
N GLU A 94 -0.04 -13.26 -1.63
CA GLU A 94 -0.72 -14.02 -2.70
C GLU A 94 -0.28 -13.56 -4.10
N HIS A 95 0.04 -12.28 -4.24
CA HIS A 95 0.50 -11.63 -5.48
C HIS A 95 1.93 -11.08 -5.36
N PHE A 96 2.81 -11.88 -4.75
CA PHE A 96 4.13 -11.42 -4.31
C PHE A 96 5.00 -10.84 -5.43
N GLU A 97 5.06 -11.49 -6.59
CA GLU A 97 5.86 -11.03 -7.73
C GLU A 97 5.30 -9.71 -8.32
N GLU A 98 3.98 -9.57 -8.38
CA GLU A 98 3.32 -8.34 -8.86
C GLU A 98 3.58 -7.17 -7.91
N TYR A 99 3.53 -7.38 -6.59
CA TYR A 99 3.91 -6.35 -5.63
C TYR A 99 5.41 -6.07 -5.62
N GLN A 100 6.28 -7.06 -5.86
CA GLN A 100 7.70 -6.79 -6.11
C GLN A 100 7.88 -5.91 -7.35
N LEU A 101 7.17 -6.20 -8.44
CA LEU A 101 7.22 -5.36 -9.64
C LEU A 101 6.82 -3.91 -9.33
N LEU A 102 5.70 -3.75 -8.64
CA LEU A 102 5.13 -2.45 -8.30
C LEU A 102 6.00 -1.65 -7.30
N LEU A 103 6.53 -2.29 -6.26
CA LEU A 103 7.22 -1.61 -5.16
C LEU A 103 8.74 -1.50 -5.37
N LYS A 104 9.37 -2.51 -6.00
CA LYS A 104 10.84 -2.63 -6.10
C LYS A 104 11.37 -2.32 -7.50
N TYR A 105 10.59 -2.61 -8.53
CA TYR A 105 11.06 -2.61 -9.92
C TYR A 105 10.35 -1.60 -10.83
N SER A 106 9.52 -0.72 -10.27
CA SER A 106 8.73 0.26 -11.01
C SER A 106 9.47 1.56 -11.35
N LYS A 107 10.68 1.78 -10.82
CA LYS A 107 11.44 3.02 -11.04
C LYS A 107 11.51 3.41 -12.52
N GLY A 108 11.16 4.65 -12.83
CA GLY A 108 11.07 5.20 -14.19
C GLY A 108 9.79 4.86 -14.96
N SER A 109 8.83 4.16 -14.36
CA SER A 109 7.46 3.99 -14.88
C SER A 109 6.51 4.99 -14.22
N ARG A 110 5.27 5.07 -14.72
CA ARG A 110 4.20 5.92 -14.19
C ARG A 110 3.79 5.59 -12.76
N VAL A 111 4.08 4.38 -12.28
CA VAL A 111 3.73 3.91 -10.93
C VAL A 111 4.93 3.90 -9.99
N GLU A 112 6.03 4.58 -10.33
CA GLU A 112 7.25 4.56 -9.50
C GLU A 112 7.06 5.16 -8.09
N ASN A 113 6.05 6.01 -7.91
CA ASN A 113 5.72 6.66 -6.63
C ASN A 113 4.50 6.02 -5.95
N PHE A 114 4.23 4.74 -6.20
CA PHE A 114 3.03 4.08 -5.70
C PHE A 114 2.89 4.13 -4.16
N ILE A 115 3.98 4.01 -3.41
CA ILE A 115 3.96 4.12 -1.93
C ILE A 115 3.49 5.52 -1.48
N GLU A 116 3.92 6.56 -2.18
CA GLU A 116 3.50 7.94 -1.91
C GLU A 116 2.00 8.10 -2.20
N GLU A 117 1.53 7.56 -3.33
CA GLU A 117 0.13 7.62 -3.74
C GLU A 117 -0.82 6.99 -2.70
N ILE A 118 -0.47 5.80 -2.20
CA ILE A 118 -1.26 5.14 -1.14
C ILE A 118 -1.14 5.86 0.21
N ALA A 119 0.02 6.43 0.53
CA ALA A 119 0.21 7.20 1.76
C ALA A 119 -0.61 8.48 1.75
N ASP A 120 -0.67 9.19 0.62
CA ASP A 120 -1.51 10.37 0.44
C ASP A 120 -2.99 10.04 0.59
N GLN A 121 -3.45 8.93 0.01
CA GLN A 121 -4.84 8.53 0.12
C GLN A 121 -5.21 8.13 1.55
N TYR A 122 -4.35 7.35 2.22
CA TYR A 122 -4.59 6.96 3.61
C TYR A 122 -4.49 8.16 4.58
N THR A 123 -3.63 9.13 4.29
CA THR A 123 -3.51 10.38 5.06
C THR A 123 -4.83 11.16 5.06
N LYS A 124 -5.50 11.28 3.92
CA LYS A 124 -6.80 11.99 3.83
C LYS A 124 -7.83 11.37 4.77
N GLN A 125 -7.85 10.03 4.87
CA GLN A 125 -8.77 9.29 5.74
C GLN A 125 -8.44 9.51 7.21
N ASN A 126 -7.16 9.35 7.56
CA ASN A 126 -6.69 9.58 8.92
C ASN A 126 -6.97 11.02 9.37
N ALA A 127 -6.76 12.01 8.48
CA ALA A 127 -7.06 13.41 8.78
C ALA A 127 -8.55 13.66 9.05
N GLN A 128 -9.45 13.03 8.28
CA GLN A 128 -10.90 13.11 8.53
C GLN A 128 -11.28 12.49 9.88
N PHE A 129 -10.77 11.29 10.18
CA PHE A 129 -11.00 10.62 11.46
C PHE A 129 -10.48 11.46 12.64
N VAL A 130 -9.23 11.92 12.56
CA VAL A 130 -8.57 12.71 13.61
C VAL A 130 -9.33 14.02 13.86
N LYS A 131 -9.74 14.71 12.79
CA LYS A 131 -10.54 15.93 12.90
C LYS A 131 -11.89 15.67 13.57
N ALA A 132 -12.60 14.62 13.14
CA ALA A 132 -13.89 14.26 13.74
C ALA A 132 -13.77 13.87 15.22
N ALA A 133 -12.72 13.12 15.59
CA ALA A 133 -12.46 12.72 16.98
C ALA A 133 -12.14 13.94 17.87
N TYR A 134 -11.42 14.93 17.33
CA TYR A 134 -11.12 16.18 18.02
C TYR A 134 -12.36 17.06 18.18
N GLU A 135 -13.14 17.27 17.11
CA GLU A 135 -14.36 18.07 17.14
C GLU A 135 -15.44 17.47 18.07
N ALA A 136 -15.48 16.14 18.19
CA ALA A 136 -16.36 15.43 19.13
C ALA A 136 -15.83 15.39 20.58
N GLY A 137 -14.62 15.91 20.84
CA GLY A 137 -14.02 16.00 22.18
C GLY A 137 -13.40 14.70 22.71
N TYR A 138 -13.23 13.67 21.87
CA TYR A 138 -12.55 12.43 22.25
C TYR A 138 -11.03 12.60 22.21
N ALA A 139 -10.50 13.21 21.14
CA ALA A 139 -9.08 13.53 21.00
C ALA A 139 -8.77 14.88 21.69
N LYS A 140 -7.66 14.95 22.41
CA LYS A 140 -7.18 16.15 23.10
C LYS A 140 -6.28 17.03 22.23
N CYS A 141 -5.69 16.43 21.20
CA CYS A 141 -4.75 17.08 20.30
C CYS A 141 -5.24 16.92 18.86
N LEU A 142 -5.04 17.96 18.06
CA LEU A 142 -5.23 17.95 16.61
C LEU A 142 -3.88 18.17 15.93
N PRO A 143 -3.18 17.10 15.51
CA PRO A 143 -1.96 17.21 14.71
C PRO A 143 -2.23 17.92 13.39
N SER A 144 -1.18 18.55 12.83
CA SER A 144 -1.24 19.16 11.50
C SER A 144 -1.28 18.11 10.40
N ASP A 145 -1.80 18.47 9.21
CA ASP A 145 -1.87 17.57 8.06
C ASP A 145 -0.51 16.96 7.70
N ILE A 146 0.58 17.73 7.82
CA ILE A 146 1.94 17.25 7.54
C ILE A 146 2.41 16.22 8.58
N GLU A 147 2.06 16.38 9.86
CA GLU A 147 2.37 15.38 10.90
C GLU A 147 1.60 14.08 10.64
N ILE A 148 0.32 14.20 10.27
CA ILE A 148 -0.53 13.04 9.94
C ILE A 148 0.05 12.30 8.74
N HIS A 149 0.45 13.02 7.70
CA HIS A 149 1.10 12.46 6.52
C HIS A 149 2.40 11.74 6.88
N ILE A 150 3.31 12.37 7.63
CA ILE A 150 4.60 11.76 8.01
C ILE A 150 4.40 10.45 8.77
N LEU A 151 3.50 10.42 9.75
CA LEU A 151 3.22 9.22 10.56
C LEU A 151 2.53 8.13 9.73
N THR A 152 1.62 8.53 8.84
CA THR A 152 0.91 7.63 7.92
C THR A 152 1.88 7.00 6.91
N HIS A 153 2.69 7.81 6.25
CA HIS A 153 3.69 7.35 5.28
C HIS A 153 4.68 6.37 5.93
N GLY A 154 5.15 6.65 7.15
CA GLY A 154 6.03 5.75 7.89
C GLY A 154 5.40 4.38 8.15
N TYR A 155 4.12 4.34 8.52
CA TYR A 155 3.37 3.10 8.73
C TYR A 155 3.19 2.29 7.44
N ILE A 156 2.76 2.94 6.35
CA ILE A 156 2.59 2.29 5.05
C ILE A 156 3.92 1.72 4.55
N THR A 157 4.99 2.52 4.63
CA THR A 157 6.34 2.07 4.25
C THR A 157 6.74 0.83 5.05
N ALA A 158 6.52 0.83 6.37
CA ALA A 158 6.86 -0.30 7.23
C ALA A 158 6.14 -1.60 6.84
N LEU A 159 4.89 -1.53 6.38
CA LEU A 159 4.18 -2.71 5.84
C LEU A 159 4.80 -3.17 4.50
N CYS A 160 5.10 -2.24 3.61
CA CYS A 160 5.71 -2.53 2.31
C CYS A 160 7.13 -3.12 2.43
N GLU A 161 7.87 -2.85 3.51
CA GLU A 161 9.21 -3.39 3.76
C GLU A 161 9.24 -4.93 3.71
N CYS A 162 8.14 -5.60 4.07
CA CYS A 162 8.05 -7.04 3.99
C CYS A 162 8.26 -7.57 2.56
N ILE A 163 7.72 -6.87 1.56
CA ILE A 163 7.90 -7.21 0.13
C ILE A 163 9.24 -6.69 -0.38
N LEU A 164 9.64 -5.46 -0.01
CA LEU A 164 10.88 -4.84 -0.49
C LEU A 164 12.12 -5.67 -0.10
N HIS A 165 12.10 -6.27 1.09
CA HIS A 165 13.18 -7.07 1.65
C HIS A 165 12.99 -8.59 1.52
N ASP A 166 12.01 -9.03 0.73
CA ASP A 166 11.76 -10.45 0.48
C ASP A 166 11.58 -11.29 1.77
N VAL A 167 10.88 -10.71 2.75
CA VAL A 167 10.64 -11.34 4.05
C VAL A 167 9.71 -12.55 3.87
N PRO A 168 10.03 -13.73 4.42
CA PRO A 168 9.11 -14.87 4.38
C PRO A 168 7.79 -14.58 5.09
N TYR A 169 6.68 -15.07 4.54
CA TYR A 169 5.33 -14.82 5.07
C TYR A 169 5.22 -15.12 6.57
N GLU A 170 5.78 -16.24 7.04
CA GLU A 170 5.69 -16.68 8.43
C GLU A 170 6.37 -15.69 9.40
N LYS A 171 7.35 -14.91 8.93
CA LYS A 171 7.98 -13.85 9.71
C LYS A 171 7.25 -12.51 9.59
N ALA A 172 6.63 -12.26 8.44
CA ALA A 172 5.90 -11.04 8.19
C ALA A 172 4.73 -10.87 9.16
N GLU A 173 4.03 -11.97 9.48
CA GLU A 173 2.93 -11.95 10.48
C GLU A 173 3.38 -11.38 11.83
N ASP A 174 4.51 -11.84 12.34
CA ASP A 174 5.09 -11.36 13.61
C ASP A 174 5.53 -9.89 13.52
N TYR A 175 6.08 -9.46 12.39
CA TYR A 175 6.52 -8.08 12.18
C TYR A 175 5.35 -7.12 12.09
N VAL A 176 4.32 -7.46 11.32
CA VAL A 176 3.10 -6.68 11.16
C VAL A 176 2.42 -6.51 12.52
N LYS A 177 2.36 -7.55 13.35
CA LYS A 177 1.81 -7.44 14.71
C LYS A 177 2.52 -6.37 15.56
N ASN A 178 3.85 -6.31 15.48
CA ASN A 178 4.62 -5.30 16.20
C ASN A 178 4.46 -3.89 15.60
N ILE A 179 4.42 -3.77 14.27
CA ILE A 179 4.16 -2.50 13.58
C ILE A 179 2.80 -1.93 14.01
N ILE A 180 1.75 -2.76 14.01
CA ILE A 180 0.40 -2.36 14.41
C ILE A 180 0.35 -1.95 15.86
N LYS A 181 1.00 -2.69 16.75
CA LYS A 181 1.07 -2.34 18.18
C LYS A 181 1.75 -0.99 18.40
N PHE A 182 2.86 -0.75 17.71
CA PHE A 182 3.57 0.53 17.77
C PHE A 182 2.68 1.67 17.26
N GLN A 183 2.04 1.47 16.12
CA GLN A 183 1.20 2.48 15.49
C GLN A 183 -0.05 2.81 16.31
N HIS A 184 -0.71 1.79 16.87
CA HIS A 184 -1.88 1.96 17.74
C HIS A 184 -1.55 2.82 18.96
N TYR A 185 -0.50 2.46 19.72
CA TYR A 185 -0.11 3.25 20.89
C TYR A 185 0.45 4.63 20.51
N GLY A 186 1.14 4.73 19.37
CA GLY A 186 1.61 6.01 18.83
C GLY A 186 0.47 6.99 18.62
N TRP A 187 -0.57 6.60 17.88
CA TRP A 187 -1.73 7.46 17.63
C TRP A 187 -2.51 7.78 18.89
N TYR A 188 -2.71 6.81 19.79
CA TYR A 188 -3.41 7.09 21.06
C TYR A 188 -2.64 8.12 21.90
N GLY A 189 -1.32 8.01 21.94
CA GLY A 189 -0.45 8.99 22.59
C GLY A 189 -0.52 10.37 21.95
N VAL A 190 -0.37 10.44 20.62
CA VAL A 190 -0.41 11.70 19.84
C VAL A 190 -1.76 12.42 20.00
N LEU A 191 -2.87 11.68 19.93
CA LEU A 191 -4.22 12.22 20.04
C LEU A 191 -4.68 12.44 21.48
N GLY A 192 -3.96 11.89 22.46
CA GLY A 192 -4.35 11.94 23.88
C GLY A 192 -5.59 11.11 24.21
N LEU A 193 -5.84 10.06 23.43
CA LEU A 193 -6.90 9.08 23.67
C LEU A 193 -6.54 8.19 24.88
N PRO A 194 -7.54 7.66 25.61
CA PRO A 194 -7.28 6.72 26.69
C PRO A 194 -6.69 5.42 26.13
N ILE A 195 -5.46 5.08 26.56
CA ILE A 195 -4.76 3.85 26.15
C ILE A 195 -5.61 2.64 26.55
N LYS A 196 -5.91 1.78 25.58
CA LYS A 196 -6.61 0.50 25.75
C LYS A 196 -5.66 -0.69 25.65
#